data_AF-A0A965L221-F1
#
_entry.id   AF-A0A965L221-F1
#
_cell.length_a   1.000
_cell.length_b   1.000
_cell.length_c   1.000
_cell.angle_alpha   90.00
_cell.angle_beta   90.00
_cell.angle_gamma   90.00
#
_symmetry.space_group_name_H-M   'P 1'
#
loop_
_entity.id
_entity.type
_entity.pdbx_description
1 polymer ?
#
loop_
_entity_poly.entity_id
_entity_poly.type
_entity_poly.pdbx_seq_one_letter_code
_entity_poly.pdbx_strand_id
1 'polypeptide(L)'
;QHSELLWLVFVAVIASLLFLRGRHLELTERAMQWPDAVGLGLFAASGTQIGLSASVPPVVAIMMGVITAVFGGVLRDIVCNDIPKVFSDHRPYALCAFLGGVILVIAHSSDLPQWVGLLAASIVAAATRILAMIFNWQIPAWRVDR
;
A
#
# COMPACT_ATOMS: atom_id res chain seq x y z
N GLN A 1 6.81 -5.43 -22.58
CA GLN A 1 6.11 -6.72 -22.71
C GLN A 1 4.71 -6.74 -22.08
N HIS A 2 4.23 -5.66 -21.43
CA HIS A 2 2.84 -5.57 -20.93
C HIS A 2 2.17 -4.22 -21.26
N SER A 3 2.05 -3.89 -22.55
CA SER A 3 1.36 -2.66 -22.99
C SER A 3 -0.12 -2.63 -22.59
N GLU A 4 -0.75 -3.80 -22.48
CA GLU A 4 -2.12 -3.98 -22.03
C GLU A 4 -2.38 -3.43 -20.61
N LEU A 5 -1.40 -3.47 -19.71
CA LEU A 5 -1.54 -2.90 -18.37
C LEU A 5 -1.66 -1.37 -18.41
N LEU A 6 -0.93 -0.71 -19.32
CA LEU A 6 -1.02 0.74 -19.50
C LEU A 6 -2.41 1.14 -19.98
N TRP A 7 -2.96 0.39 -20.94
CA TRP A 7 -4.32 0.62 -21.42
C TRP A 7 -5.37 0.43 -20.32
N LEU A 8 -5.24 -0.60 -19.48
CA LEU A 8 -6.12 -0.80 -18.33
C LEU A 8 -6.07 0.36 -17.34
N VAL A 9 -4.87 0.87 -17.04
CA VAL A 9 -4.70 2.04 -16.16
C VAL A 9 -5.36 3.27 -16.77
N PHE A 10 -5.14 3.56 -18.07
CA PHE A 10 -5.80 4.69 -18.74
C PHE A 10 -7.32 4.58 -18.71
N VAL A 11 -7.87 3.40 -18.99
CA VAL A 11 -9.32 3.16 -18.94
C VAL A 11 -9.86 3.35 -17.51
N ALA A 12 -9.15 2.84 -16.50
CA ALA A 12 -9.55 3.02 -15.09
C ALA A 12 -9.51 4.49 -14.66
N VAL A 13 -8.52 5.27 -15.10
CA VAL A 13 -8.44 6.71 -14.85
C VAL A 13 -9.58 7.45 -15.53
N ILE A 14 -9.84 7.19 -16.82
CA ILE A 14 -10.93 7.83 -17.56
C ILE A 14 -12.29 7.47 -16.94
N ALA A 15 -12.50 6.19 -16.61
CA ALA A 15 -13.73 5.73 -15.97
C ALA A 15 -13.94 6.38 -14.61
N SER A 16 -12.90 6.49 -13.78
CA SER A 16 -13.00 7.15 -12.48
C SER A 16 -13.30 8.65 -12.61
N LEU A 17 -12.70 9.35 -13.58
CA LEU A 17 -13.00 10.76 -13.88
C LEU A 17 -14.46 10.96 -14.34
N LEU A 18 -14.95 10.11 -15.25
CA LEU A 18 -16.34 10.16 -15.73
C LEU A 18 -17.34 9.87 -14.60
N PHE A 19 -17.03 8.88 -13.75
CA PHE A 19 -17.87 8.51 -12.61
C PHE A 19 -17.95 9.64 -11.57
N LEU A 20 -16.80 10.22 -11.21
CA LEU A 20 -16.72 11.34 -10.26
C LEU A 20 -17.46 12.58 -10.79
N ARG A 21 -17.29 12.90 -12.08
CA ARG A 21 -17.98 14.01 -12.74
C ARG A 21 -19.50 13.79 -12.82
N GLY A 22 -19.95 12.55 -13.08
CA GLY A 22 -21.37 12.22 -13.20
C GLY A 22 -22.12 12.14 -11.87
N ARG A 23 -21.42 11.91 -10.75
CA ARG A 23 -22.03 11.76 -9.42
C ARG A 23 -21.91 12.99 -8.51
N HIS A 24 -21.27 14.08 -8.96
CA HIS A 24 -20.98 15.28 -8.14
C HIS A 24 -20.46 14.93 -6.73
N LEU A 25 -19.64 13.89 -6.62
CA LEU A 25 -19.06 13.49 -5.34
C LEU A 25 -17.95 14.46 -4.98
N GLU A 26 -18.09 15.14 -3.85
CA GLU A 26 -16.96 15.84 -3.24
C GLU A 26 -15.94 14.77 -2.83
N LEU A 27 -14.76 14.82 -3.45
CA LEU A 27 -13.61 13.96 -3.14
C LEU A 27 -13.16 14.23 -1.70
N THR A 28 -13.84 13.59 -0.75
CA THR A 28 -13.48 13.67 0.67
C THR A 28 -12.20 12.90 0.87
N GLU A 29 -11.28 13.40 1.69
CA GLU A 29 -10.00 12.73 1.97
C GLU A 29 -10.15 11.26 2.37
N ARG A 30 -11.23 10.92 3.09
CA ARG A 30 -11.57 9.56 3.49
C ARG A 30 -11.81 8.64 2.30
N ALA A 31 -12.47 9.11 1.24
CA ALA A 31 -12.74 8.30 0.05
C ALA A 31 -11.45 7.93 -0.71
N MET A 32 -10.45 8.82 -0.71
CA MET A 32 -9.14 8.58 -1.32
C MET A 32 -8.28 7.59 -0.51
N GLN A 33 -8.49 7.51 0.80
CA GLN A 33 -7.72 6.65 1.70
C GLN A 33 -8.05 5.14 1.57
N TRP A 34 -9.28 4.79 1.18
CA TRP A 34 -9.68 3.39 0.97
C TRP A 34 -8.93 2.69 -0.17
N PRO A 35 -8.94 3.19 -1.42
CA PRO A 35 -8.20 2.59 -2.52
C PRO A 35 -6.68 2.63 -2.26
N ASP A 36 -6.19 3.64 -1.55
CA ASP A 36 -4.80 3.71 -1.11
C ASP A 36 -4.42 2.53 -0.19
N ALA A 37 -5.25 2.21 0.81
CA ALA A 37 -5.00 1.08 1.71
C ALA A 37 -5.00 -0.27 0.99
N VAL A 38 -5.89 -0.44 0.00
CA VAL A 38 -5.93 -1.65 -0.83
C VAL A 38 -4.69 -1.74 -1.72
N GLY A 39 -4.30 -0.64 -2.37
CA GLY A 39 -3.08 -0.54 -3.18
C GLY A 39 -1.83 -0.84 -2.36
N LEU A 40 -1.74 -0.27 -1.15
CA LEU A 40 -0.65 -0.54 -0.20
C LEU A 40 -0.48 -2.04 0.06
N GLY A 41 -1.57 -2.75 0.35
CA GLY A 41 -1.51 -4.19 0.62
C GLY A 41 -1.06 -5.02 -0.59
N LEU A 42 -1.66 -4.75 -1.76
CA LEU A 42 -1.34 -5.47 -3.00
C LEU A 42 0.11 -5.25 -3.44
N PHE A 43 0.59 -4.00 -3.41
CA PHE A 43 1.96 -3.68 -3.81
C PHE A 43 3.00 -4.17 -2.80
N ALA A 44 2.70 -4.13 -1.50
CA ALA A 44 3.59 -4.66 -0.47
C ALA A 44 3.76 -6.17 -0.62
N ALA A 45 2.65 -6.91 -0.82
CA ALA A 45 2.67 -8.35 -1.01
C ALA A 45 3.38 -8.73 -2.31
N SER A 46 3.06 -8.05 -3.42
CA SER A 46 3.66 -8.33 -4.74
C SER A 46 5.16 -8.04 -4.75
N GLY A 47 5.60 -6.90 -4.21
CA GLY A 47 7.02 -6.56 -4.14
C GLY A 47 7.81 -7.52 -3.24
N THR A 48 7.22 -7.94 -2.11
CA THR A 48 7.83 -8.94 -1.23
C THR A 48 7.95 -10.29 -1.93
N GLN A 49 6.91 -10.71 -2.66
CA GLN A 49 6.92 -11.95 -3.41
C GLN A 49 7.98 -11.96 -4.52
N ILE A 50 8.11 -10.86 -5.26
CA ILE A 50 9.15 -10.71 -6.28
C ILE A 50 10.53 -10.85 -5.62
N GLY A 51 10.76 -10.21 -4.47
CA GLY A 51 11.99 -10.36 -3.70
C GLY A 51 12.27 -11.81 -3.29
N LEU A 52 11.29 -12.51 -2.72
CA LEU A 52 11.45 -13.93 -2.36
C LEU A 52 11.74 -14.81 -3.58
N SER A 53 11.08 -14.56 -4.72
CA SER A 53 11.32 -15.31 -5.96
C SER A 53 12.72 -15.05 -6.54
N ALA A 54 13.31 -13.88 -6.27
CA ALA A 54 14.70 -13.56 -6.60
C ALA A 54 15.71 -14.18 -5.63
N SER A 55 15.28 -15.01 -4.67
CA SER A 55 16.12 -15.67 -3.66
C SER A 55 16.96 -14.70 -2.82
N VAL A 56 16.49 -13.45 -2.65
CA VAL A 56 17.11 -12.50 -1.72
C VAL A 56 16.69 -12.83 -0.28
N PRO A 57 17.47 -12.39 0.73
CA PRO A 57 17.10 -12.63 2.13
C PRO A 57 15.70 -12.08 2.46
N PRO A 58 14.91 -12.77 3.32
CA PRO A 58 13.51 -12.39 3.60
C PRO A 58 13.32 -10.95 4.05
N VAL A 59 14.26 -10.42 4.84
CA VAL A 59 14.24 -9.03 5.30
C VAL A 59 14.34 -8.06 4.13
N VAL A 60 15.22 -8.35 3.15
CA VAL A 60 15.38 -7.51 1.95
C VAL A 60 14.13 -7.60 1.07
N ALA A 61 13.54 -8.78 0.93
CA ALA A 61 12.29 -8.97 0.20
C ALA A 61 11.15 -8.12 0.81
N ILE A 62 10.96 -8.18 2.14
CA ILE A 62 9.96 -7.36 2.83
C ILE A 62 10.22 -5.87 2.57
N MET A 63 11.48 -5.44 2.61
CA MET A 63 11.81 -4.03 2.38
C MET A 63 11.53 -3.56 0.96
N MET A 64 11.79 -4.42 -0.04
CA MET A 64 11.37 -4.15 -1.42
C MET A 64 9.86 -4.01 -1.54
N GLY A 65 9.08 -4.86 -0.86
CA GLY A 65 7.63 -4.73 -0.76
C GLY A 65 7.19 -3.39 -0.16
N VAL A 66 7.72 -3.03 1.01
CA VAL A 66 7.40 -1.77 1.69
C VAL A 66 7.74 -0.57 0.81
N ILE A 67 8.93 -0.53 0.23
CA ILE A 67 9.35 0.58 -0.64
C ILE A 67 8.41 0.70 -1.84
N THR A 68 8.10 -0.41 -2.51
CA THR A 68 7.20 -0.42 -3.67
C THR A 68 5.82 0.14 -3.33
N ALA A 69 5.28 -0.26 -2.19
CA ALA A 69 3.95 0.15 -1.76
C ALA A 69 3.90 1.61 -1.30
N VAL A 70 4.92 2.07 -0.58
CA VAL A 70 4.99 3.45 -0.05
C VAL A 70 5.31 4.46 -1.14
N PHE A 71 6.21 4.11 -2.07
CA PHE A 71 6.67 5.05 -3.08
C PHE A 71 5.54 5.51 -4.01
N GLY A 72 4.56 4.64 -4.31
CA GLY A 72 3.38 5.02 -5.10
C GLY A 72 2.54 6.12 -4.43
N GLY A 73 2.28 5.99 -3.12
CA GLY A 73 1.57 7.01 -2.35
C GLY A 73 2.36 8.32 -2.25
N VAL A 74 3.68 8.23 -2.05
CA VAL A 74 4.56 9.40 -2.01
C VAL A 74 4.58 10.15 -3.33
N LEU A 75 4.72 9.45 -4.45
CA LEU A 75 4.69 10.07 -5.79
C LEU A 75 3.36 10.77 -6.06
N ARG A 76 2.23 10.14 -5.70
CA ARG A 76 0.91 10.76 -5.81
C ARG A 76 0.86 12.08 -5.06
N ASP A 77 1.27 12.07 -3.80
CA ASP A 77 1.17 13.25 -2.93
C ASP A 77 2.08 14.38 -3.44
N ILE A 78 3.30 14.07 -3.91
CA ILE A 78 4.22 15.06 -4.53
C ILE A 78 3.63 15.67 -5.80
N VAL A 79 3.03 14.86 -6.69
CA VAL A 79 2.41 15.35 -7.93
C VAL A 79 1.21 16.25 -7.63
N CYS A 80 0.49 15.99 -6.53
CA CYS A 80 -0.57 16.86 -6.02
C CYS A 80 -0.06 18.10 -5.26
N ASN A 81 1.26 18.27 -5.13
CA ASN A 81 1.90 19.34 -4.34
C ASN A 81 1.50 19.32 -2.84
N ASP A 82 1.23 18.12 -2.32
CA ASP A 82 0.94 17.87 -0.90
C ASP A 82 2.17 17.26 -0.20
N ILE A 83 2.29 17.50 1.12
CA ILE A 83 3.31 16.83 1.93
C ILE A 83 2.95 15.34 2.02
N PRO A 84 3.84 14.40 1.65
CA PRO A 84 3.50 12.99 1.64
C PRO A 84 3.00 12.50 3.00
N LYS A 85 1.87 11.80 3.00
CA LYS A 85 1.22 11.35 4.23
C LYS A 85 2.09 10.42 5.05
N VAL A 86 3.04 9.72 4.42
CA VAL A 86 4.00 8.86 5.13
C VAL A 86 4.92 9.65 6.08
N PHE A 87 5.20 10.92 5.80
CA PHE A 87 6.07 11.77 6.62
C PHE A 87 5.29 12.70 7.55
N SER A 88 4.09 13.11 7.16
CA SER A 88 3.29 14.09 7.90
C SER A 88 2.30 13.46 8.86
N ASP A 89 1.63 12.40 8.41
CA ASP A 89 0.60 11.72 9.18
C ASP A 89 1.33 10.70 10.06
N HIS A 90 1.33 10.87 11.38
CA HIS A 90 1.99 9.98 12.35
C HIS A 90 1.38 8.56 12.38
N ARG A 91 0.64 8.18 11.33
CA ARG A 91 -0.05 6.93 11.19
C ARG A 91 0.93 5.85 10.70
N PRO A 92 0.81 4.61 11.18
CA PRO A 92 1.75 3.52 10.91
C PRO A 92 1.68 2.97 9.48
N TYR A 93 1.93 3.80 8.45
CA TYR A 93 1.80 3.44 7.04
C TYR A 93 2.79 2.35 6.60
N ALA A 94 4.08 2.58 6.82
CA ALA A 94 5.14 1.62 6.48
C ALA A 94 5.06 0.35 7.34
N LEU A 95 4.59 0.47 8.59
CA LEU A 95 4.43 -0.67 9.49
C LEU A 95 3.32 -1.62 9.01
N CYS A 96 2.19 -1.11 8.51
CA CYS A 96 1.14 -1.93 7.91
C CYS A 96 1.68 -2.75 6.71
N ALA A 97 2.45 -2.10 5.83
CA ALA A 97 3.09 -2.78 4.70
C ALA A 97 4.11 -3.84 5.17
N PHE A 98 4.89 -3.53 6.21
CA PHE A 98 5.86 -4.45 6.80
C PHE A 98 5.17 -5.70 7.37
N LEU A 99 4.07 -5.53 8.11
CA LEU A 99 3.28 -6.66 8.64
C LEU A 99 2.76 -7.57 7.52
N GLY A 100 2.28 -7.01 6.41
CA GLY A 100 1.90 -7.80 5.23
C GLY A 100 3.06 -8.62 4.68
N GLY A 101 4.24 -8.01 4.54
CA GLY A 101 5.45 -8.69 4.11
C GLY A 101 5.86 -9.84 5.04
N VAL A 102 5.78 -9.65 6.36
CA VAL A 102 6.04 -10.70 7.35
C VAL A 102 5.07 -11.88 7.18
N ILE A 103 3.77 -11.62 7.00
CA ILE A 103 2.78 -12.67 6.74
C ILE A 103 3.11 -13.44 5.46
N LEU A 104 3.55 -12.75 4.41
CA LEU A 104 3.96 -13.41 3.17
C LEU A 104 5.16 -14.33 3.38
N VAL A 105 6.17 -13.88 4.12
CA VAL A 105 7.35 -14.69 4.45
C VAL A 105 6.97 -15.92 5.28
N ILE A 106 6.09 -15.76 6.27
CA ILE A 106 5.59 -16.89 7.08
C ILE A 106 4.83 -17.89 6.19
N ALA A 107 3.94 -17.40 5.33
CA ALA A 107 3.20 -18.25 4.40
C ALA A 107 4.14 -18.99 3.43
N HIS A 108 5.20 -18.32 2.96
CA HIS A 108 6.21 -18.92 2.12
C HIS A 108 7.02 -20.01 2.86
N SER A 109 7.37 -19.79 4.12
CA SER A 109 8.08 -20.79 4.94
C SER A 109 7.24 -22.01 5.33
N SER A 110 5.92 -21.90 5.24
CA SER A 110 4.97 -22.96 5.62
C SER A 110 4.51 -23.80 4.40
N ASP A 111 5.18 -23.68 3.25
CA ASP A 111 4.85 -24.35 1.98
C ASP A 111 3.39 -24.12 1.51
N LEU A 112 2.77 -22.99 1.89
CA LEU A 112 1.45 -22.65 1.37
C LEU A 112 1.52 -22.30 -0.12
N PRO A 113 0.43 -22.54 -0.88
CA PRO A 113 0.34 -22.07 -2.24
C PRO A 113 0.59 -20.56 -2.33
N GLN A 114 1.43 -20.17 -3.30
CA GLN A 114 1.89 -18.80 -3.48
C GLN A 114 0.75 -17.77 -3.56
N TRP A 115 -0.37 -18.13 -4.19
CA TRP A 115 -1.55 -17.28 -4.32
C TRP A 115 -2.26 -17.05 -2.97
N VAL A 116 -2.27 -18.05 -2.07
CA VAL A 116 -2.84 -17.94 -0.72
C VAL A 116 -2.01 -16.98 0.11
N GLY A 117 -0.68 -17.14 0.08
CA GLY A 117 0.23 -16.24 0.79
C GLY A 117 0.09 -14.78 0.35
N LEU A 118 -0.04 -14.55 -0.96
CA LEU A 118 -0.21 -13.21 -1.54
C LEU A 118 -1.55 -12.58 -1.15
N LEU A 119 -2.65 -13.33 -1.21
CA LEU A 119 -3.96 -12.84 -0.77
C LEU A 119 -3.97 -12.55 0.73
N ALA A 120 -3.45 -13.47 1.56
CA ALA A 120 -3.38 -13.28 3.00
C ALA A 120 -2.56 -12.04 3.37
N ALA A 121 -1.37 -11.88 2.80
CA ALA A 121 -0.51 -10.72 3.02
C ALA A 121 -1.17 -9.40 2.59
N SER A 122 -1.81 -9.39 1.41
CA SER A 122 -2.50 -8.21 0.90
C SER A 122 -3.67 -7.80 1.79
N ILE A 123 -4.48 -8.78 2.21
CA ILE A 123 -5.62 -8.55 3.10
C ILE A 123 -5.14 -8.07 4.47
N VAL A 124 -4.11 -8.68 5.05
CA VAL A 124 -3.59 -8.26 6.36
C VAL A 124 -3.02 -6.83 6.30
N ALA A 125 -2.24 -6.49 5.28
CA ALA A 125 -1.72 -5.13 5.13
C ALA A 125 -2.83 -4.10 4.91
N ALA A 126 -3.82 -4.39 4.06
CA ALA A 126 -4.94 -3.50 3.82
C ALA A 126 -5.84 -3.37 5.07
N ALA A 127 -6.16 -4.47 5.74
CA ALA A 127 -6.98 -4.49 6.94
C ALA A 127 -6.32 -3.75 8.10
N THR A 128 -5.03 -3.99 8.36
CA THR A 128 -4.28 -3.27 9.39
C THR A 128 -4.22 -1.77 9.09
N ARG A 129 -4.07 -1.39 7.81
CA ARG A 129 -4.12 0.01 7.39
C ARG A 129 -5.49 0.63 7.63
N ILE A 130 -6.57 -0.07 7.27
CA ILE A 130 -7.95 0.37 7.52
C ILE A 130 -8.22 0.50 9.01
N LEU A 131 -7.79 -0.46 9.83
CA LEU A 131 -7.87 -0.39 11.28
C LEU A 131 -7.14 0.85 11.81
N ALA A 132 -5.91 1.09 11.37
CA ALA A 132 -5.15 2.27 11.79
C ALA A 132 -5.84 3.59 11.39
N MET A 133 -6.61 3.61 10.30
CA MET A 133 -7.40 4.77 9.88
C MET A 133 -8.65 4.97 10.74
N ILE A 134 -9.38 3.90 11.05
CA ILE A 134 -10.61 3.96 11.86
C ILE A 134 -10.29 4.30 13.31
N PHE A 135 -9.26 3.67 13.88
CA PHE A 135 -8.83 3.89 15.26
C PHE A 135 -7.94 5.13 15.44
N ASN A 136 -7.64 5.88 14.37
CA ASN A 136 -6.72 7.01 14.36
C ASN A 136 -5.41 6.72 15.12
N TRP A 137 -4.80 5.56 14.83
CA TRP A 137 -3.56 5.17 15.48
C TRP A 137 -2.47 6.18 15.11
N GLN A 138 -1.93 6.86 16.12
CA GLN A 138 -0.82 7.79 15.98
C GLN A 138 0.40 7.22 16.70
N ILE A 139 1.52 7.15 16.00
CA ILE A 139 2.83 6.89 16.57
C ILE A 139 3.21 8.17 17.34
N PRO A 140 3.65 8.08 18.60
CA PRO A 140 4.00 9.26 19.38
C PRO A 140 5.09 10.07 18.67
N ALA A 141 4.80 11.36 18.44
CA ALA A 141 5.74 12.30 17.87
C ALA A 141 6.92 12.49 18.83
N TRP A 142 8.15 12.43 18.33
CA TRP A 142 9.33 12.80 19.11
C TRP A 142 9.28 14.31 19.39
N ARG A 143 8.92 14.70 20.62
CA ARG A 143 8.99 16.10 21.07
C ARG A 143 10.44 16.43 21.38
N VAL A 144 11.03 17.29 20.57
CA VAL A 144 12.24 18.01 20.99
C VAL A 144 11.76 19.20 21.80
N ASP A 145 11.80 19.07 23.12
CA ASP A 145 11.58 20.20 24.01
C ASP A 145 12.67 21.23 23.72
N ARG A 146 12.27 22.40 23.21
CA ARG A 146 13.14 23.57 23.00
C ARG A 146 12.86 24.61 24.07
#